data_AF-A0A3C1DWC3-F1
#
_entry.id   AF-A0A3C1DWC3-F1
#
_cell.length_a   1.000
_cell.length_b   1.000
_cell.length_c   1.000
_cell.angle_alpha   90.00
_cell.angle_beta   90.00
_cell.angle_gamma   90.00
#
_symmetry.space_group_name_H-M   'P 1'
#
loop_
_entity.id
_entity.type
_entity.pdbx_description
1 polymer ?
#
loop_
_entity_poly.entity_id
_entity_poly.type
_entity_poly.pdbx_seq_one_letter_code
_entity_poly.pdbx_strand_id
1 'polypeptide(L)'
;MEILHTVWFAVIALLWTGYLFLEGFDFGVGMHLLFSARTETQRRVMLNAIGPVWDGNEVWLITAVGATFAAFPLWYASLFSALYLPLILVLLGL
;
A
#
# COMPACT_ATOMS: atom_id res chain seq x y z
N MET A 1 4.65 -26.73 -13.27
CA MET A 1 4.05 -25.42 -13.60
C MET A 1 3.08 -24.98 -12.50
N GLU A 2 2.10 -25.81 -12.11
CA GLU A 2 1.13 -25.49 -11.03
C GLU A 2 1.75 -25.00 -9.70
N ILE A 3 2.81 -25.66 -9.24
CA ILE A 3 3.48 -25.30 -7.98
C ILE A 3 4.06 -23.88 -8.04
N LEU A 4 4.66 -23.49 -9.16
CA LEU A 4 5.28 -22.18 -9.32
C LEU A 4 4.23 -21.05 -9.28
N HIS A 5 3.08 -21.25 -9.95
CA HIS A 5 1.98 -20.30 -9.87
C HIS A 5 1.43 -20.19 -8.44
N THR A 6 1.29 -21.31 -7.74
CA THR A 6 0.81 -21.31 -6.34
C THR A 6 1.78 -20.57 -5.42
N VAL A 7 3.09 -20.80 -5.57
CA VAL A 7 4.11 -20.10 -4.79
C VAL A 7 4.08 -18.60 -5.05
N TRP A 8 4.05 -18.17 -6.32
CA TRP A 8 3.97 -16.75 -6.65
C TRP A 8 2.70 -16.08 -6.16
N PHE A 9 1.56 -16.78 -6.24
CA PHE A 9 0.31 -16.30 -5.67
C PHE A 9 0.43 -16.09 -4.16
N ALA A 10 1.02 -17.03 -3.42
CA ALA A 10 1.26 -16.89 -1.98
C ALA A 10 2.21 -15.73 -1.65
N VAL A 11 3.28 -15.54 -2.44
CA VAL A 11 4.21 -14.40 -2.29
C VAL A 11 3.48 -13.08 -2.51
N ILE A 12 2.68 -12.95 -3.57
CA ILE A 12 1.91 -11.74 -3.84
C ILE A 12 0.88 -11.47 -2.72
N ALA A 13 0.19 -12.51 -2.24
CA ALA A 13 -0.74 -12.38 -1.12
C ALA A 13 -0.02 -11.89 0.17
N LEU A 14 1.19 -12.38 0.43
CA LEU A 14 2.02 -11.91 1.54
C LEU A 14 2.43 -10.44 1.35
N LEU A 15 2.85 -10.05 0.15
CA LEU A 15 3.23 -8.66 -0.15
C LEU A 15 2.06 -7.70 0.05
N TRP A 16 0.87 -8.03 -0.46
CA TRP A 16 -0.33 -7.22 -0.25
C TRP A 16 -0.75 -7.18 1.21
N THR A 17 -0.68 -8.31 1.93
CA THR A 17 -1.01 -8.36 3.36
C THR A 17 -0.03 -7.51 4.18
N GLY A 18 1.27 -7.58 3.86
CA GLY A 18 2.29 -6.75 4.48
C GLY A 18 2.05 -5.27 4.24
N TYR A 19 1.79 -4.88 2.99
CA TYR A 19 1.43 -3.50 2.66
C TYR A 19 0.20 -3.02 3.44
N LEU A 20 -0.91 -3.76 3.42
CA LEU A 20 -2.14 -3.37 4.11
C LEU A 20 -1.96 -3.26 5.63
N PHE A 21 -1.11 -4.11 6.21
CA PHE A 21 -0.79 -4.07 7.63
C PHE A 21 0.07 -2.85 7.99
N LEU A 22 1.13 -2.61 7.22
CA LEU A 22 2.09 -1.53 7.46
C LEU A 22 1.48 -0.16 7.15
N GLU A 23 0.96 0.02 5.94
CA GLU A 23 0.36 1.27 5.48
C GLU A 23 -0.96 1.59 6.19
N GLY A 24 -1.67 0.55 6.66
CA GLY A 24 -2.90 0.73 7.42
C GLY A 24 -2.70 1.56 8.69
N PHE A 25 -1.53 1.45 9.33
CA PHE A 25 -1.14 2.31 10.44
C PHE A 25 -0.90 3.75 9.99
N ASP A 26 -0.18 3.96 8.88
CA ASP A 26 0.16 5.30 8.38
C ASP A 26 -1.10 6.08 7.99
N PHE A 27 -1.99 5.47 7.21
CA PHE A 27 -3.30 6.07 6.91
C PHE A 27 -4.16 6.25 8.16
N GLY A 28 -4.09 5.34 9.12
CA GLY A 28 -4.74 5.48 10.43
C GLY A 28 -4.31 6.74 11.17
N VAL A 29 -3.00 6.97 11.26
CA VAL A 29 -2.43 8.19 11.88
C VAL A 29 -2.78 9.43 11.05
N GLY A 30 -2.72 9.35 9.71
CA GLY A 30 -3.10 10.43 8.81
C GLY A 30 -4.58 10.85 8.98
N MET A 31 -5.50 9.89 9.09
CA MET A 31 -6.91 10.17 9.39
C MET A 31 -7.07 10.83 10.77
N HIS A 32 -6.38 10.34 11.79
CA HIS A 32 -6.41 10.99 13.10
C HIS A 32 -5.82 12.40 13.06
N LEU A 33 -4.79 12.66 12.24
CA LEU A 33 -4.19 13.99 12.08
C LEU A 33 -5.19 14.99 11.51
N LEU A 34 -6.01 14.55 10.55
CA LEU A 34 -7.05 15.37 9.92
C LEU A 34 -8.25 15.64 10.86
N PHE A 35 -8.72 14.61 11.57
CA PHE A 35 -10.00 14.69 12.28
C PHE A 35 -9.89 14.88 13.80
N SER A 36 -8.75 14.53 14.42
CA SER A 36 -8.64 14.44 15.89
C SER A 36 -7.53 15.31 16.50
N ALA A 37 -6.52 15.72 15.73
CA ALA A 37 -5.40 16.53 16.27
C ALA A 37 -5.83 17.98 16.52
N ARG A 38 -5.81 18.42 17.80
CA ARG A 38 -6.28 19.76 18.21
C ARG A 38 -5.16 20.75 18.53
N THR A 39 -3.94 20.27 18.77
CA THR A 39 -2.79 21.11 19.10
C THR A 39 -1.59 20.76 18.22
N GLU A 40 -0.67 21.72 18.05
CA GLU A 40 0.54 21.46 17.26
C GLU A 40 1.46 20.40 17.87
N THR A 41 1.47 20.28 19.20
CA THR A 41 2.19 19.20 19.86
C THR A 41 1.61 17.83 19.46
N GLN A 42 0.29 17.67 19.45
CA GLN A 42 -0.36 16.42 19.02
C GLN A 42 -0.04 16.11 17.56
N ARG A 43 -0.14 17.12 16.67
CA ARG A 43 0.19 16.98 15.25
C ARG A 43 1.63 16.50 15.06
N ARG A 44 2.59 17.13 15.73
CA ARG A 44 4.01 16.77 15.62
C ARG A 44 4.31 15.37 16.17
N VAL A 45 3.67 14.95 17.27
CA VAL A 45 3.82 13.59 17.80
C VAL A 45 3.34 12.55 16.78
N MET A 46 2.20 12.81 16.14
CA MET A 46 1.62 11.90 15.14
C MET A 46 2.49 11.80 13.88
N LEU A 47 2.95 12.94 13.36
CA LEU A 47 3.89 12.97 12.23
C LEU A 47 5.20 12.23 12.55
N ASN A 48 5.74 12.40 13.76
CA ASN A 48 6.95 11.70 14.19
C ASN A 48 6.75 10.18 14.37
N ALA A 49 5.51 9.71 14.54
CA ALA A 49 5.22 8.29 14.68
C ALA A 49 5.32 7.53 13.35
N ILE A 50 4.99 8.19 12.24
CA ILE A 50 5.00 7.60 10.89
C ILE A 50 6.23 8.02 10.07
N GLY A 51 6.77 9.22 10.31
CA GLY A 51 7.83 9.82 9.48
C GLY A 51 9.07 8.94 9.24
N PRO A 52 9.56 8.16 10.23
CA PRO A 52 10.73 7.29 10.01
C PRO A 52 10.46 6.04 9.17
N VAL A 53 9.20 5.64 8.95
CA VAL A 53 8.83 4.33 8.38
C VAL A 53 7.95 4.39 7.14
N TRP A 54 7.17 5.46 6.97
CA TRP A 54 6.19 5.59 5.89
C TRP A 54 6.76 5.34 4.49
N ASP A 55 7.87 6.00 4.13
CA ASP A 55 8.52 5.82 2.82
C ASP A 55 8.94 4.35 2.58
N GLY A 56 9.31 3.62 3.64
CA GLY A 56 9.61 2.19 3.57
C GLY A 56 8.36 1.31 3.40
N ASN A 57 7.22 1.73 3.93
CA ASN A 57 5.96 1.01 3.81
C ASN A 57 5.41 1.11 2.37
N GLU A 58 5.56 2.25 1.70
CA GLU A 58 5.17 2.42 0.28
C GLU A 58 5.91 1.45 -0.67
N VAL A 59 7.15 1.08 -0.35
CA VAL A 59 7.92 0.09 -1.13
C VAL A 59 7.20 -1.26 -1.21
N TRP A 60 6.41 -1.62 -0.19
CA TRP A 60 5.60 -2.83 -0.23
C TRP A 60 4.52 -2.78 -1.32
N LEU A 61 3.86 -1.63 -1.51
CA LEU A 61 2.90 -1.44 -2.60
C LEU A 61 3.58 -1.59 -3.96
N ILE A 62 4.70 -0.89 -4.16
CA ILE A 62 5.45 -0.91 -5.42
C ILE A 62 5.87 -2.36 -5.73
N THR A 63 6.36 -3.08 -4.72
CA THR A 63 6.80 -4.47 -4.87
C THR A 63 5.63 -5.42 -5.12
N ALA A 64 4.50 -5.29 -4.42
CA ALA A 64 3.31 -6.11 -4.62
C ALA A 64 2.76 -5.96 -6.04
N VAL A 65 2.68 -4.71 -6.52
CA VAL A 65 2.24 -4.37 -7.87
C VAL A 65 3.23 -4.90 -8.92
N GLY A 66 4.54 -4.66 -8.72
CA GLY A 66 5.59 -5.15 -9.61
C GLY A 66 5.69 -6.66 -9.69
N ALA A 67 5.56 -7.37 -8.56
CA ALA A 67 5.52 -8.83 -8.51
C ALA A 67 4.28 -9.37 -9.22
N THR A 68 3.13 -8.70 -9.10
CA THR A 68 1.91 -9.06 -9.83
C THR A 68 2.10 -8.92 -11.34
N PHE A 69 2.75 -7.83 -11.80
CA PHE A 69 3.11 -7.64 -13.20
C PHE A 69 4.06 -8.73 -13.71
N ALA A 70 5.09 -9.07 -12.94
CA ALA A 70 6.10 -10.04 -13.34
C ALA A 70 5.58 -11.49 -13.37
N ALA A 71 4.80 -11.90 -12.36
CA ALA A 71 4.33 -13.28 -12.24
C ALA A 71 2.99 -13.53 -12.97
N PHE A 72 2.09 -12.54 -13.02
CA PHE A 72 0.75 -12.64 -13.59
C PHE A 72 0.37 -11.41 -14.42
N PRO A 73 1.00 -11.20 -15.59
CA PRO A 73 0.84 -9.97 -16.37
C PRO A 73 -0.60 -9.73 -16.84
N LEU A 74 -1.37 -10.79 -17.14
CA LEU A 74 -2.80 -10.64 -17.48
C LEU A 74 -3.63 -10.16 -16.29
N TRP A 75 -3.37 -10.66 -15.08
CA TRP A 75 -4.04 -10.19 -13.88
C TRP A 75 -3.73 -8.71 -13.63
N TYR A 76 -2.45 -8.32 -13.72
CA TYR A 76 -2.03 -6.93 -13.64
C TYR A 76 -2.77 -6.05 -14.66
N ALA A 77 -2.74 -6.42 -15.93
CA ALA A 77 -3.34 -5.63 -17.00
C ALA A 77 -4.87 -5.49 -16.82
N SER A 78 -5.57 -6.57 -16.48
CA SER A 78 -7.00 -6.54 -16.24
C SER A 78 -7.36 -5.68 -15.03
N LEU A 79 -6.62 -5.78 -13.92
CA LEU A 79 -6.86 -4.98 -12.72
C LEU A 79 -6.68 -3.48 -12.99
N PHE A 80 -5.55 -3.10 -13.57
CA PHE A 80 -5.23 -1.69 -13.82
C PHE A 80 -6.11 -1.06 -14.91
N SER A 81 -6.54 -1.85 -15.90
CA SER A 81 -7.47 -1.38 -16.92
C SER A 81 -8.90 -1.23 -16.36
N ALA A 82 -9.39 -2.22 -15.62
CA ALA A 82 -10.76 -2.19 -15.07
C ALA A 82 -10.93 -1.11 -13.99
N LEU A 83 -9.91 -0.88 -13.17
CA LEU A 83 -9.92 0.08 -12.07
C LEU A 83 -9.15 1.36 -12.38
N TYR A 84 -9.03 1.73 -13.66
CA TYR A 84 -8.24 2.89 -14.10
C TYR A 84 -8.56 4.18 -13.30
N LEU A 85 -9.85 4.55 -13.19
CA LEU A 85 -10.25 5.75 -12.47
C LEU A 85 -10.00 5.65 -10.95
N PRO A 86 -10.44 4.59 -10.23
CA PRO A 86 -10.08 4.40 -8.83
C PRO A 86 -8.57 4.45 -8.56
N LEU A 87 -7.76 3.80 -9.39
CA LEU A 87 -6.30 3.76 -9.20
C LEU A 87 -5.65 5.13 -9.41
N ILE A 88 -6.15 5.94 -10.35
CA ILE A 88 -5.69 7.33 -10.49
C ILE A 88 -6.00 8.15 -9.23
N LEU A 89 -7.19 7.97 -8.63
CA LEU A 89 -7.52 8.67 -7.39
C LEU A 89 -6.59 8.27 -6.24
N VAL A 90 -6.25 6.98 -6.13
CA VAL A 90 -5.24 6.51 -5.17
C VAL A 90 -3.90 7.16 -5.44
N LEU A 91 -3.42 7.17 -6.69
CA LEU A 91 -2.14 7.78 -7.06
C LEU A 91 -2.05 9.28 -6.80
N LEU A 92 -3.18 10.01 -6.82
CA LEU A 92 -3.20 11.43 -6.48
C LEU A 92 -3.24 11.69 -4.97
N GLY A 93 -3.64 10.68 -4.18
CA GLY A 93 -3.71 10.75 -2.73
C GLY A 93 -2.45 10.26 -2.01
N LEU A 94 -1.57 9.57 -2.73
CA LEU A 94 -0.19 9.27 -2.35
C LEU A 94 0.67 10.51 -2.66
#